data_AF-A0AAE1N8R9-F1
#
_entry.id   AF-A0AAE1N8R9-F1
#
_cell.length_a   1.000
_cell.length_b   1.000
_cell.length_c   1.000
_cell.angle_alpha   90.00
_cell.angle_beta   90.00
_cell.angle_gamma   90.00
#
_symmetry.space_group_name_H-M   'P 1'
#
loop_
_entity.id
_entity.type
_entity.pdbx_description
1 polymer ?
#
loop_
_entity_poly.entity_id
_entity_poly.type
_entity_poly.pdbx_seq_one_letter_code
_entity_poly.pdbx_strand_id
1 'polypeptide(L)'
;MIRGTRGYVAPEWFKNTPITAKIDVYSYGVMLLEILFCRKSLDMGRENEEEVILVDWVYDCFKARKLSKLVEEDEEARNDMKRLERLVMVALWCIQEDPSLRPPMKKVIQMLEGVVNVSVPPCPSLFSSTSFC
;
A
#
# COMPACT_ATOMS: atom_id res chain seq x y z
N MET A 1 -25.35 -8.12 -1.39
CA MET A 1 -24.60 -7.63 -2.56
C MET A 1 -23.43 -6.81 -2.04
N ILE A 2 -22.19 -7.22 -2.36
CA ILE A 2 -20.99 -6.43 -2.07
C ILE A 2 -20.92 -5.28 -3.07
N ARG A 3 -20.80 -4.04 -2.60
CA ARG A 3 -20.64 -2.84 -3.43
C ARG A 3 -19.24 -2.26 -3.17
N GLY A 4 -18.39 -2.24 -4.19
CA GLY A 4 -17.03 -1.69 -4.12
C GLY A 4 -16.24 -1.91 -5.41
N THR A 5 -15.16 -1.15 -5.60
CA THR A 5 -14.29 -1.24 -6.77
C THR A 5 -13.19 -2.27 -6.54
N ARG A 6 -13.06 -3.26 -7.42
CA ARG A 6 -11.99 -4.28 -7.36
C ARG A 6 -10.62 -3.59 -7.25
N GLY A 7 -9.78 -4.06 -6.32
CA GLY A 7 -8.48 -3.46 -6.01
C GLY A 7 -8.47 -2.56 -4.77
N TYR A 8 -9.61 -1.96 -4.40
CA TYR A 8 -9.71 -1.04 -3.25
C TYR A 8 -10.52 -1.61 -2.08
N VAL A 9 -11.23 -2.72 -2.30
CA VAL A 9 -12.08 -3.33 -1.27
C VAL A 9 -11.20 -4.03 -0.23
N ALA A 10 -11.33 -3.60 1.02
CA ALA A 10 -10.62 -4.19 2.15
C ALA A 10 -11.00 -5.68 2.32
N PRO A 11 -10.06 -6.58 2.71
CA PRO A 11 -10.30 -8.03 2.76
C PRO A 11 -11.47 -8.43 3.66
N GLU A 12 -11.69 -7.69 4.74
CA GLU A 12 -12.74 -7.96 5.72
C GLU A 12 -14.16 -7.69 5.17
N TRP A 13 -14.27 -6.96 4.06
CA TRP A 13 -15.54 -6.76 3.36
C TRP A 13 -16.16 -8.09 2.91
N PHE A 14 -15.34 -9.12 2.68
CA PHE A 14 -15.77 -10.47 2.30
C PHE A 14 -16.00 -11.39 3.51
N LYS A 15 -15.59 -11.00 4.72
CA LYS A 15 -15.54 -11.86 5.92
C LYS A 15 -16.75 -11.71 6.86
N ASN A 16 -17.83 -11.01 6.45
CA ASN A 16 -19.01 -10.70 7.29
C ASN A 16 -18.68 -10.04 8.65
N THR A 17 -17.49 -9.45 8.77
CA THR A 17 -17.08 -8.67 9.95
C THR A 17 -17.70 -7.28 9.94
N PRO A 18 -17.79 -6.59 11.09
CA PRO A 18 -18.32 -5.23 11.15
C PRO A 18 -17.57 -4.29 10.20
N ILE A 19 -18.34 -3.62 9.35
CA ILE A 19 -17.83 -2.57 8.48
C ILE A 19 -17.52 -1.34 9.35
N THR A 20 -16.29 -0.86 9.31
CA THR A 20 -15.83 0.30 10.09
C THR A 20 -15.09 1.29 9.18
N ALA A 21 -14.76 2.47 9.69
CA ALA A 21 -13.93 3.46 8.98
C ALA A 21 -12.54 2.92 8.54
N LYS A 22 -12.13 1.72 9.00
CA LYS A 22 -10.88 1.06 8.59
C LYS A 22 -10.89 0.61 7.12
N ILE A 23 -12.06 0.40 6.53
CA ILE A 23 -12.18 0.08 5.10
C ILE A 23 -11.77 1.28 4.22
N ASP A 24 -12.05 2.49 4.69
CA ASP A 24 -11.69 3.74 4.01
C ASP A 24 -10.19 3.99 4.14
N VAL A 25 -9.61 3.65 5.30
CA VAL A 25 -8.15 3.67 5.50
C VAL A 25 -7.45 2.72 4.52
N TYR A 26 -7.97 1.50 4.34
CA TYR A 26 -7.43 0.56 3.36
C TYR A 26 -7.50 1.11 1.95
N SER A 27 -8.69 1.57 1.54
CA SER A 27 -8.91 2.14 0.20
C SER A 27 -7.98 3.34 -0.06
N TYR A 28 -7.80 4.19 0.95
CA TYR A 28 -6.86 5.31 0.91
C TYR A 28 -5.42 4.85 0.73
N GLY A 29 -4.99 3.79 1.43
CA GLY A 29 -3.65 3.23 1.28
C GLY A 29 -3.37 2.74 -0.13
N VAL A 30 -4.33 2.03 -0.75
CA VAL A 30 -4.23 1.60 -2.16
C VAL A 30 -4.12 2.81 -3.08
N MET A 31 -5.03 3.78 -2.94
CA MET A 31 -5.03 5.01 -3.74
C MET A 31 -3.73 5.80 -3.60
N LEU A 32 -3.16 5.86 -2.39
CA LEU A 32 -1.87 6.53 -2.15
C LEU A 32 -0.74 5.86 -2.95
N LEU A 33 -0.68 4.51 -3.01
CA LEU A 33 0.28 3.81 -3.86
C LEU A 33 0.07 4.11 -5.35
N GLU A 34 -1.17 4.17 -5.81
CA GLU A 34 -1.46 4.51 -7.20
C GLU A 34 -1.00 5.92 -7.57
N ILE A 35 -1.16 6.88 -6.65
CA ILE A 35 -0.68 8.26 -6.81
C ILE A 35 0.85 8.30 -6.86
N LEU A 36 1.52 7.59 -5.95
CA LEU A 36 2.99 7.58 -5.87
C LEU A 36 3.67 6.97 -7.10
N PHE A 37 3.04 5.98 -7.73
CA PHE A 37 3.63 5.22 -8.83
C PHE A 37 2.92 5.42 -10.16
N CYS A 38 1.94 6.32 -10.22
CA CYS A 38 1.12 6.61 -11.40
C CYS A 38 0.59 5.35 -12.09
N ARG A 39 0.24 4.33 -11.30
CA ARG A 39 -0.07 2.98 -11.76
C ARG A 39 -1.38 2.50 -11.18
N LYS A 40 -2.16 1.75 -11.96
CA LYS A 40 -3.40 1.12 -11.48
C LYS A 40 -3.07 0.00 -10.48
N SER A 41 -3.87 -0.09 -9.44
CA SER A 41 -3.78 -1.09 -8.37
C SER A 41 -3.84 -2.53 -8.89
N LEU A 42 -4.62 -2.76 -9.95
CA LEU A 42 -4.67 -4.00 -10.72
C LEU A 42 -4.47 -3.68 -12.20
N ASP A 43 -3.41 -4.24 -12.80
CA ASP A 43 -3.06 -4.01 -14.20
C ASP A 43 -2.79 -5.34 -14.90
N MET A 44 -3.85 -5.91 -15.48
CA MET A 44 -3.83 -7.20 -16.19
C MET A 44 -3.13 -7.13 -17.57
N GLY A 45 -2.68 -5.93 -18.00
CA GLY A 45 -1.96 -5.75 -19.26
C GLY A 45 -0.45 -5.93 -19.15
N ARG A 46 0.07 -6.23 -17.95
CA ARG A 46 1.50 -6.42 -17.70
C ARG A 46 1.96 -7.79 -18.14
N GLU A 47 3.13 -7.84 -18.78
CA GLU A 47 3.78 -9.09 -19.18
C GLU A 47 4.34 -9.86 -17.98
N ASN A 48 4.73 -9.16 -16.91
CA ASN A 48 5.21 -9.77 -15.69
C ASN A 48 4.07 -9.96 -14.67
N GLU A 49 3.76 -11.22 -14.35
CA GLU A 49 2.71 -11.59 -13.39
C GLU A 49 2.95 -11.03 -11.98
N GLU A 50 4.21 -10.93 -11.55
CA GLU A 50 4.60 -10.36 -10.25
C GLU A 50 4.30 -8.86 -10.16
N GLU A 51 4.17 -8.19 -11.30
CA GLU A 51 3.84 -6.78 -11.34
C GLU A 51 2.34 -6.54 -11.28
N VAL A 52 1.49 -7.46 -11.73
CA VAL A 52 0.05 -7.26 -11.98
C VAL A 52 -0.68 -6.61 -10.80
N ILE A 53 -0.31 -6.98 -9.57
CA ILE A 53 -0.85 -6.41 -8.33
C ILE A 53 0.14 -5.37 -7.80
N LEU A 54 -0.23 -4.09 -7.88
CA LEU A 54 0.63 -2.98 -7.48
C LEU A 54 1.11 -3.11 -6.02
N VAL A 55 0.21 -3.51 -5.13
CA VAL A 55 0.49 -3.63 -3.69
C VAL A 55 1.63 -4.62 -3.42
N ASP A 56 1.57 -5.80 -4.03
CA ASP A 56 2.56 -6.85 -3.82
C ASP A 56 3.92 -6.42 -4.40
N TRP A 57 3.92 -5.89 -5.63
CA TRP A 57 5.13 -5.40 -6.27
C TRP A 57 5.83 -4.28 -5.49
N VAL A 58 5.05 -3.32 -4.96
CA VAL A 58 5.58 -2.24 -4.11
C VAL A 58 6.18 -2.79 -2.84
N TYR A 59 5.50 -3.73 -2.18
CA TYR A 59 5.98 -4.33 -0.94
C TYR A 59 7.28 -5.12 -1.16
N ASP A 60 7.41 -5.87 -2.25
CA ASP A 60 8.63 -6.59 -2.61
C ASP A 60 9.80 -5.63 -2.88
N CYS A 61 9.53 -4.54 -3.61
CA CYS A 61 10.52 -3.49 -3.82
C CYS A 61 10.92 -2.80 -2.51
N PHE A 62 9.96 -2.56 -1.61
CA PHE A 62 10.22 -2.00 -0.28
C PHE A 62 11.11 -2.93 0.55
N LYS A 63 10.73 -4.21 0.67
CA LYS A 63 11.48 -5.23 1.43
C LYS A 63 12.90 -5.41 0.87
N ALA A 64 13.06 -5.38 -0.45
CA ALA A 64 14.35 -5.50 -1.12
C ALA A 64 15.18 -4.21 -1.13
N ARG A 65 14.67 -3.09 -0.57
CA ARG A 65 15.28 -1.75 -0.64
C ARG A 65 15.55 -1.28 -2.07
N LYS A 66 14.61 -1.58 -2.97
CA LYS A 66 14.67 -1.30 -4.42
C LYS A 66 13.56 -0.36 -4.88
N LEU A 67 13.02 0.49 -4.01
CA LEU A 67 11.98 1.47 -4.37
C LEU A 67 12.36 2.38 -5.53
N SER A 68 13.66 2.64 -5.75
CA SER A 68 14.13 3.45 -6.88
C SER A 68 13.73 2.88 -8.24
N LYS A 69 13.51 1.56 -8.35
CA LYS A 69 13.01 0.91 -9.57
C LYS A 69 11.58 1.30 -9.94
N LEU A 70 10.80 1.74 -8.96
CA LEU A 70 9.40 2.12 -9.16
C LEU A 70 9.25 3.56 -9.66
N VAL A 71 10.34 4.34 -9.60
CA VAL A 71 10.36 5.79 -9.85
C VAL A 71 11.51 6.17 -10.78
N GLU A 72 11.92 5.28 -11.69
CA GLU A 72 13.07 5.51 -12.58
C GLU A 72 12.89 6.79 -13.42
N GLU A 73 11.66 7.05 -13.85
CA GLU A 73 11.26 8.20 -14.67
C GLU A 73 10.72 9.39 -13.84
N ASP A 74 10.65 9.28 -12.51
CA ASP A 74 10.16 10.35 -11.62
C ASP A 74 11.33 11.03 -10.90
N GLU A 75 11.81 12.12 -11.49
CA GLU A 75 12.92 12.91 -10.95
C GLU A 75 12.59 13.57 -9.60
N GLU A 76 11.33 13.93 -9.33
CA GLU A 76 10.95 14.51 -8.03
C GLU A 76 11.08 13.46 -6.92
N ALA A 77 10.55 12.26 -7.15
CA ALA A 77 10.64 11.15 -6.22
C ALA A 77 12.09 10.71 -5.98
N ARG A 78 12.93 10.70 -7.03
CA ARG A 78 14.36 10.38 -6.92
C ARG A 78 15.16 11.42 -6.12
N ASN A 79 14.77 12.69 -6.18
CA ASN A 79 15.41 13.75 -5.42
C ASN A 79 15.09 13.67 -3.91
N ASP A 80 13.98 13.05 -3.51
CA ASP A 80 13.61 12.86 -2.10
C ASP A 80 13.15 11.41 -1.80
N MET A 81 14.06 10.46 -1.98
CA MET A 81 13.82 9.04 -1.70
C MET A 81 13.41 8.77 -0.24
N LYS A 82 13.83 9.63 0.72
CA LYS A 82 13.44 9.49 2.13
C LYS A 82 11.96 9.81 2.33
N ARG A 83 11.47 10.87 1.68
CA ARG A 83 10.03 11.18 1.66
C ARG A 83 9.27 10.08 0.95
N LEU A 84 9.72 9.60 -0.21
CA LEU A 84 9.07 8.48 -0.92
C LEU A 84 8.95 7.25 -0.01
N GLU A 85 10.05 6.82 0.61
CA GLU A 85 10.06 5.67 1.51
C GLU A 85 9.08 5.85 2.68
N ARG A 86 9.02 7.05 3.29
CA ARG A 86 8.03 7.36 4.32
C ARG A 86 6.60 7.23 3.80
N LEU A 87 6.29 7.80 2.64
CA LEU A 87 4.95 7.75 2.05
C LEU A 87 4.53 6.31 1.73
N VAL A 88 5.44 5.49 1.19
CA VAL A 88 5.24 4.06 0.97
C VAL A 88 4.96 3.34 2.28
N MET A 89 5.75 3.59 3.33
CA MET A 89 5.52 2.97 4.65
C MET A 89 4.16 3.34 5.24
N VAL A 90 3.71 4.58 5.08
CA VAL A 90 2.35 4.99 5.48
C VAL A 90 1.29 4.21 4.72
N ALA A 91 1.43 4.11 3.39
CA ALA A 91 0.51 3.36 2.57
C ALA A 91 0.44 1.88 2.99
N LEU A 92 1.59 1.23 3.21
CA LEU A 92 1.70 -0.15 3.68
C LEU A 92 1.05 -0.37 5.05
N TRP A 93 1.12 0.60 5.98
CA TRP A 93 0.37 0.56 7.24
C TRP A 93 -1.15 0.62 7.03
N CYS A 94 -1.61 1.39 6.03
CA CYS A 94 -3.02 1.56 5.73
C CYS A 94 -3.65 0.30 5.11
N ILE A 95 -2.89 -0.47 4.32
CA ILE A 95 -3.39 -1.64 3.58
C ILE A 95 -3.21 -2.99 4.30
N GLN A 96 -2.96 -2.99 5.60
CA GLN A 96 -2.81 -4.22 6.38
C GLN A 96 -4.07 -5.09 6.31
N GLU A 97 -3.91 -6.41 6.17
CA GLU A 97 -5.06 -7.33 6.18
C GLU A 97 -5.84 -7.24 7.50
N ASP A 98 -5.15 -7.19 8.64
CA ASP A 98 -5.77 -6.96 9.94
C ASP A 98 -6.18 -5.47 10.11
N PRO A 99 -7.48 -5.15 10.19
CA PRO A 99 -7.95 -3.76 10.37
C PRO A 99 -7.48 -3.11 11.68
N SER A 100 -7.09 -3.92 12.68
CA SER A 100 -6.59 -3.45 13.98
C SER A 100 -5.22 -2.78 13.86
N LEU A 101 -4.40 -3.25 12.90
CA LEU A 101 -3.07 -2.71 12.63
C LEU A 101 -3.12 -1.40 11.85
N ARG A 102 -4.19 -1.16 11.09
CA ARG A 102 -4.34 0.06 10.30
C ARG A 102 -4.41 1.29 11.21
N PRO A 103 -3.65 2.35 10.97
CA PRO A 103 -3.73 3.57 11.77
C PRO A 103 -5.08 4.30 11.58
N PRO A 104 -5.56 5.09 12.55
CA PRO A 104 -6.67 6.01 12.32
C PRO A 104 -6.23 7.14 11.37
N MET A 105 -7.16 7.70 10.58
CA MET A 105 -6.83 8.70 9.55
C MET A 105 -6.10 9.93 10.09
N LYS A 106 -6.42 10.37 11.32
CA LYS A 106 -5.67 11.44 12.01
C LYS A 106 -4.18 11.11 12.14
N LYS A 107 -3.84 9.87 12.48
CA LYS A 107 -2.44 9.41 12.61
C LYS A 107 -1.79 9.29 11.23
N VAL A 108 -2.54 8.83 10.21
CA VAL A 108 -2.07 8.81 8.80
C VAL A 108 -1.59 10.19 8.38
N ILE A 109 -2.39 11.24 8.61
CA ILE A 109 -2.02 12.63 8.27
C ILE A 109 -0.73 13.04 9.00
N GLN A 110 -0.63 12.80 10.31
CA GLN A 110 0.57 13.11 11.09
C GLN A 110 1.82 12.38 10.57
N MET A 111 1.67 11.14 10.10
CA MET A 111 2.77 10.36 9.52
C MET A 111 3.21 10.94 8.17
N LEU A 112 2.27 11.38 7.33
CA LEU A 112 2.54 11.99 6.03
C LEU A 112 3.28 13.33 6.18
N GLU A 113 2.78 14.19 7.09
CA GLU A 113 3.36 15.49 7.45
C GLU A 113 4.73 15.37 8.14
N GLY A 114 5.13 14.15 8.56
CA GLY A 114 6.39 13.92 9.27
C GLY A 114 6.36 14.39 10.74
N VAL A 115 5.18 14.64 11.30
CA VAL A 115 4.99 15.01 12.72
C VAL A 115 5.29 13.82 13.63
N VAL A 116 5.06 12.60 13.15
CA VAL A 116 5.40 11.36 13.86
C VAL A 116 6.29 10.47 12.99
N ASN A 117 7.25 9.80 13.64
CA ASN A 117 8.08 8.80 12.96
C ASN A 117 7.23 7.59 12.56
N VAL A 118 7.50 7.08 11.36
CA VAL A 118 6.86 5.87 10.82
C VAL A 118 7.79 4.70 11.06
N SER A 119 7.36 3.71 11.82
CA SER A 119 8.08 2.44 11.96
C SER A 119 7.89 1.58 10.73
N VAL A 120 8.83 0.67 10.47
CA VAL A 120 8.73 -0.32 9.39
C VAL A 120 7.41 -1.09 9.53
N PRO A 121 6.55 -1.10 8.49
CA PRO A 121 5.28 -1.81 8.52
C PRO A 121 5.50 -3.33 8.40
N PRO A 122 4.60 -4.15 8.98
CA PRO A 122 4.57 -5.58 8.73
C PRO A 122 4.08 -5.89 7.30
N CYS A 123 4.21 -7.16 6.89
CA CYS A 123 3.69 -7.64 5.61
C CYS A 123 2.18 -7.41 5.51
N PRO A 124 1.67 -6.66 4.51
CA PRO A 124 0.24 -6.39 4.38
C PRO A 124 -0.61 -7.61 4.02
N SER A 125 -0.03 -8.59 3.33
CA SER A 125 -0.72 -9.79 2.83
C SER A 125 -0.19 -11.07 3.50
N LEU A 126 -1.10 -11.99 3.85
CA LEU A 126 -0.74 -13.35 4.29
C LEU A 126 -0.60 -14.34 3.12
N PHE A 127 -0.99 -13.95 1.90
CA PHE A 127 -1.22 -14.85 0.77
C PHE A 127 -0.28 -14.67 -0.42
N SER A 128 0.83 -13.92 -0.30
CA SER A 128 1.91 -14.07 -1.29
C SER A 128 2.56 -15.44 -1.09
N SER A 129 2.01 -16.40 -1.83
CA SER A 129 2.53 -17.76 -1.98
C SER A 129 3.67 -17.75 -2.99
N THR A 130 4.66 -16.88 -2.79
CA THR A 130 6.00 -17.04 -3.35
C THR A 130 6.96 -16.63 -2.24
N SER A 131 7.63 -17.65 -1.72
CA SER A 131 8.80 -17.67 -0.83
C SER A 131 9.27 -16.35 -0.22
N PHE A 132 9.52 -16.41 1.10
CA PHE A 132 10.17 -15.41 1.96
C PHE A 132 9.20 -14.45 2.68
N CYS A 133 8.52 -14.96 3.71
CA CYS A 133 8.49 -14.27 4.99
C CYS A 133 9.91 -14.26 5.58
#